data_AF-A0AAN6HBJ6-F1
#
_entry.id   AF-A0AAN6HBJ6-F1
#
_cell.length_a   1.000
_cell.length_b   1.000
_cell.length_c   1.000
_cell.angle_alpha   90.00
_cell.angle_beta   90.00
_cell.angle_gamma   90.00
#
_symmetry.space_group_name_H-M   'P 1'
#
loop_
_entity.id
_entity.type
_entity.pdbx_description
1 polymer ?
#
loop_
_entity_poly.entity_id
_entity_poly.type
_entity_poly.pdbx_seq_one_letter_code
_entity_poly.pdbx_strand_id
1 'polypeptide(L)'
;MASSSTGDETAGLDGGMAFIYTGNTLNQIAIPGVLPFALAKTAAAMLMEYAANAYGKDGYRYGLPALIVESSRRLIMLTRFYYVDQRQPDGRPAKLNRDGPAHAEMYLQLAQESRQSKWLVTFVKGEGRRDFEGVDFDGETRASYDRTFGRA
;
A
#
# COMPACT_ATOMS: atom_id res chain seq x y z
N MET A 1 22.46 -35.17 29.84
CA MET A 1 21.29 -34.65 29.12
C MET A 1 21.20 -33.15 29.37
N ALA A 2 21.56 -32.35 28.38
CA ALA A 2 21.30 -30.91 28.38
C ALA A 2 20.76 -30.59 26.99
N SER A 3 19.45 -30.41 26.90
CA SER A 3 18.76 -30.02 25.67
C SER A 3 19.06 -28.55 25.40
N SER A 4 19.89 -28.26 24.41
CA SER A 4 19.99 -26.93 23.83
C SER A 4 18.67 -26.63 23.12
N SER A 5 17.85 -25.78 23.71
CA SER A 5 16.73 -25.15 23.01
C SER A 5 17.32 -24.24 21.93
N THR A 6 17.41 -24.74 20.71
CA THR A 6 17.46 -23.90 19.52
C THR A 6 16.23 -23.01 19.58
N GLY A 7 16.44 -21.75 19.95
CA GLY A 7 15.43 -20.71 19.83
C GLY A 7 14.96 -20.70 18.38
N ASP A 8 13.67 -20.92 18.21
CA ASP A 8 13.02 -20.95 16.92
C ASP A 8 13.11 -19.54 16.30
N GLU A 9 14.03 -19.37 15.34
CA GLU A 9 14.20 -18.14 14.56
C GLU A 9 12.96 -17.78 13.73
N THR A 10 11.89 -18.58 13.77
CA THR A 10 10.62 -18.29 13.07
C THR A 10 9.63 -17.43 13.85
N ALA A 11 9.95 -17.04 15.09
CA ALA A 11 9.10 -16.17 15.94
C ALA A 11 8.81 -14.78 15.33
N GLY A 12 9.47 -14.39 14.24
CA GLY A 12 9.23 -13.12 13.54
C GLY A 12 8.11 -13.14 12.49
N LEU A 13 7.49 -14.30 12.20
CA LEU A 13 6.55 -14.46 11.08
C LEU A 13 5.12 -14.82 11.48
N ASP A 14 4.76 -14.72 12.77
CA ASP A 14 3.38 -14.93 13.24
C ASP A 14 2.38 -13.97 12.57
N GLY A 15 2.86 -12.83 12.04
CA GLY A 15 2.08 -11.87 11.27
C GLY A 15 1.82 -12.25 9.81
N GLY A 16 2.58 -13.15 9.17
CA GLY A 16 2.52 -13.39 7.71
C GLY A 16 3.33 -12.38 6.87
N MET A 17 3.21 -12.42 5.54
CA MET A 17 4.02 -11.62 4.61
C MET A 17 3.37 -10.26 4.26
N ALA A 18 4.16 -9.20 4.08
CA ALA A 18 3.67 -7.92 3.55
C ALA A 18 4.38 -7.55 2.25
N PHE A 19 3.61 -7.33 1.19
CA PHE A 19 4.06 -6.73 -0.07
C PHE A 19 3.80 -5.23 -0.02
N ILE A 20 4.85 -4.43 -0.17
CA ILE A 20 4.79 -2.98 -0.06
C ILE A 20 5.39 -2.38 -1.32
N TYR A 21 4.61 -1.56 -2.02
CA TYR A 21 5.07 -0.80 -3.18
C TYR A 21 5.16 0.69 -2.87
N THR A 22 6.33 1.29 -3.12
CA THR A 22 6.56 2.74 -2.96
C THR A 22 5.88 3.53 -4.10
N GLY A 23 4.75 4.11 -3.77
CA GLY A 23 3.87 4.84 -4.64
C GLY A 23 4.06 6.36 -4.64
N ASN A 24 3.13 7.00 -5.33
CA ASN A 24 2.75 8.41 -5.21
C ASN A 24 1.29 8.55 -5.70
N THR A 25 0.72 9.75 -5.67
CA THR A 25 -0.70 9.97 -6.02
C THR A 25 -1.12 9.73 -7.46
N LEU A 26 -0.20 9.34 -8.35
CA LEU A 26 -0.52 9.22 -9.78
C LEU A 26 -1.56 8.12 -10.08
N ASN A 27 -1.87 7.24 -9.12
CA ASN A 27 -3.02 6.34 -9.20
C ASN A 27 -4.37 7.03 -8.91
N GLN A 28 -4.36 8.14 -8.15
CA GLN A 28 -5.54 8.89 -7.76
C GLN A 28 -5.79 10.11 -8.67
N ILE A 29 -4.77 10.67 -9.31
CA ILE A 29 -4.92 11.82 -10.23
C ILE A 29 -3.95 11.74 -11.41
N ALA A 30 -4.42 12.14 -12.59
CA ALA A 30 -3.59 12.26 -13.79
C ALA A 30 -2.97 13.67 -13.85
N ILE A 31 -1.69 13.78 -13.49
CA ILE A 31 -0.97 15.05 -13.54
C ILE A 31 -0.34 15.21 -14.94
N PRO A 32 -0.65 16.29 -15.68
CA PRO A 32 -0.04 16.56 -16.97
C PRO A 32 1.50 16.64 -16.90
N GLY A 33 2.18 16.15 -17.93
CA GLY A 33 3.65 16.22 -18.03
C GLY A 33 4.42 15.08 -17.34
N VAL A 34 3.76 14.19 -16.59
CA VAL A 34 4.43 13.08 -15.88
C VAL A 34 3.87 11.69 -16.23
N LEU A 35 3.20 11.56 -17.39
CA LEU A 35 2.56 10.31 -17.83
C LEU A 35 3.49 9.07 -17.81
N PRO A 36 4.75 9.11 -18.31
CA PRO A 36 5.62 7.94 -18.28
C PRO A 36 5.87 7.40 -16.86
N PHE A 37 5.94 8.30 -15.87
CA PHE A 37 6.08 7.93 -14.45
C PHE A 37 4.76 7.43 -13.85
N ALA A 38 3.63 7.95 -14.32
CA ALA A 38 2.30 7.59 -13.83
C ALA A 38 1.92 6.15 -14.20
N LEU A 39 2.19 5.73 -15.45
CA LEU A 39 1.73 4.44 -15.98
C LEU A 39 2.14 3.25 -15.10
N ALA A 40 3.44 3.15 -14.77
CA ALA A 40 3.95 2.06 -13.96
C ALA A 40 3.40 2.08 -12.51
N LYS A 41 3.23 3.28 -11.94
CA LYS A 41 2.72 3.44 -10.58
C LYS A 41 1.23 3.13 -10.47
N THR A 42 0.44 3.56 -11.45
CA THR A 42 -0.98 3.22 -11.52
C THR A 42 -1.17 1.71 -11.73
N ALA A 43 -0.37 1.08 -12.59
CA ALA A 43 -0.41 -0.37 -12.75
C ALA A 43 -0.05 -1.12 -11.46
N ALA A 44 0.98 -0.67 -10.74
CA ALA A 44 1.36 -1.24 -9.45
C ALA A 44 0.28 -1.03 -8.37
N ALA A 45 -0.35 0.16 -8.33
CA ALA A 45 -1.46 0.43 -7.43
C ALA A 45 -2.64 -0.51 -7.69
N MET A 46 -3.01 -0.70 -8.97
CA MET A 46 -4.06 -1.66 -9.36
C MET A 46 -3.71 -3.09 -8.93
N LEU A 47 -2.45 -3.50 -9.07
CA LEU A 47 -2.00 -4.82 -8.61
C LEU A 47 -2.13 -4.98 -7.09
N MET A 48 -1.70 -3.99 -6.31
CA MET A 48 -1.82 -4.02 -4.84
C MET A 48 -3.27 -3.99 -4.39
N GLU A 49 -4.12 -3.18 -5.02
CA GLU A 49 -5.56 -3.14 -4.75
C GLU A 49 -6.22 -4.48 -5.07
N TYR A 50 -5.96 -5.03 -6.26
CA TYR A 50 -6.48 -6.32 -6.66
C TYR A 50 -6.08 -7.42 -5.66
N ALA A 51 -4.80 -7.46 -5.29
CA ALA A 51 -4.28 -8.45 -4.36
C ALA A 51 -4.86 -8.28 -2.94
N ALA A 52 -4.95 -7.04 -2.43
CA ALA A 52 -5.60 -6.77 -1.15
C ALA A 52 -7.07 -7.20 -1.15
N ASN A 53 -7.80 -6.95 -2.24
CA ASN A 53 -9.20 -7.34 -2.37
C ASN A 53 -9.38 -8.86 -2.53
N ALA A 54 -8.47 -9.53 -3.22
CA ALA A 54 -8.52 -10.98 -3.45
C ALA A 54 -8.06 -11.78 -2.22
N TYR A 55 -7.00 -11.32 -1.53
CA TYR A 55 -6.26 -12.11 -0.54
C TYR A 55 -6.25 -11.51 0.87
N GLY A 56 -6.53 -10.22 1.04
CA GLY A 56 -6.29 -9.51 2.30
C GLY A 56 -7.38 -9.66 3.38
N LYS A 57 -8.60 -10.08 3.03
CA LYS A 57 -9.65 -10.39 4.01
C LYS A 57 -9.68 -11.88 4.32
N ASP A 58 -10.09 -12.23 5.54
CA ASP A 58 -10.35 -13.60 6.02
C ASP A 58 -11.03 -14.45 4.92
N GLY A 59 -10.23 -15.18 4.14
CA GLY A 59 -10.67 -16.05 3.06
C GLY A 59 -11.41 -15.36 1.90
N TYR A 60 -10.66 -14.93 0.89
CA TYR A 60 -10.94 -15.14 -0.54
C TYR A 60 -12.43 -15.28 -0.92
N ARG A 61 -13.09 -14.17 -1.28
CA ARG A 61 -14.51 -14.15 -1.67
C ARG A 61 -14.83 -14.96 -2.94
N TYR A 62 -13.81 -15.38 -3.70
CA TYR A 62 -13.96 -16.05 -5.00
C TYR A 62 -13.59 -17.53 -5.04
N GLY A 63 -13.50 -18.21 -3.88
CA GLY A 63 -13.14 -19.64 -3.80
C GLY A 63 -11.76 -19.95 -4.40
N LEU A 64 -10.72 -20.04 -3.57
CA LEU A 64 -9.48 -20.66 -4.04
C LEU A 64 -9.83 -22.09 -4.46
N PRO A 65 -9.33 -22.58 -5.61
CA PRO A 65 -9.50 -23.98 -5.95
C PRO A 65 -9.00 -24.81 -4.77
N ALA A 66 -9.76 -25.84 -4.39
CA ALA A 66 -9.48 -26.71 -3.25
C ALA A 66 -8.08 -27.38 -3.31
N LEU A 67 -7.38 -27.22 -4.44
CA LEU A 67 -6.06 -27.74 -4.75
C LEU A 67 -4.88 -26.97 -4.12
N ILE A 68 -5.10 -25.84 -3.43
CA ILE A 68 -4.01 -25.21 -2.66
C ILE A 68 -3.80 -26.00 -1.37
N VAL A 69 -2.58 -26.49 -1.17
CA VAL A 69 -2.13 -27.18 0.06
C VAL A 69 -2.39 -26.27 1.28
N GLU A 70 -2.90 -26.84 2.36
CA GLU A 70 -3.33 -26.10 3.57
C GLU A 70 -2.24 -25.17 4.13
N SER A 71 -0.97 -25.58 4.05
CA SER A 71 0.19 -24.77 4.44
C SER A 71 0.31 -23.47 3.61
N SER A 72 0.08 -23.54 2.30
CA SER A 72 0.08 -22.37 1.41
C SER A 72 -1.16 -21.50 1.60
N ARG A 73 -2.30 -22.08 1.99
CA ARG A 73 -3.52 -21.31 2.29
C ARG A 73 -3.32 -20.37 3.47
N ARG A 74 -2.72 -20.87 4.56
CA ARG A 74 -2.47 -20.04 5.76
C ARG A 74 -1.54 -18.86 5.44
N LEU A 75 -0.49 -19.09 4.64
CA LEU A 75 0.42 -18.02 4.23
C LEU A 75 -0.28 -16.96 3.37
N ILE A 76 -1.08 -17.38 2.39
CA ILE A 76 -1.82 -16.46 1.52
C ILE A 76 -2.83 -15.64 2.32
N MET A 77 -3.54 -16.25 3.27
CA MET A 77 -4.53 -15.53 4.10
C MET A 77 -3.91 -14.52 5.07
N LEU A 78 -2.62 -14.67 5.40
CA LEU A 78 -1.87 -13.73 6.21
C LEU A 78 -1.01 -12.79 5.35
N THR A 79 -1.20 -12.77 4.03
CA THR A 79 -0.47 -11.85 3.16
C THR A 79 -1.19 -10.50 3.08
N ARG A 80 -0.45 -9.41 3.25
CA ARG A 80 -0.94 -8.04 3.08
C ARG A 80 -0.29 -7.36 1.89
N PHE A 81 -1.02 -6.45 1.26
CA PHE A 81 -0.62 -5.72 0.06
C PHE A 81 -0.87 -4.24 0.26
N TYR A 82 0.16 -3.42 0.08
CA TYR A 82 0.10 -1.99 0.31
C TYR A 82 0.74 -1.21 -0.84
N TYR A 83 0.04 -0.17 -1.27
CA TYR A 83 0.60 0.91 -2.06
C TYR A 83 0.77 2.13 -1.16
N VAL A 84 2.00 2.59 -1.00
CA VAL A 84 2.34 3.59 0.02
C VAL A 84 2.79 4.90 -0.61
N ASP A 85 2.06 5.98 -0.36
CA ASP A 85 2.28 7.32 -0.89
C ASP A 85 2.57 8.32 0.24
N GLN A 86 3.80 8.85 0.28
CA GLN A 86 4.13 9.97 1.16
C GLN A 86 3.55 11.28 0.59
N ARG A 87 2.72 11.94 1.41
CA ARG A 87 2.12 13.25 1.12
C ARG A 87 2.73 14.34 1.99
N GLN A 88 2.52 15.58 1.56
CA GLN A 88 2.69 16.76 2.41
C GLN A 88 1.47 16.93 3.33
N PRO A 89 1.56 17.73 4.42
CA PRO A 89 0.43 17.93 5.35
C PRO A 89 -0.84 18.51 4.71
N ASP A 90 -0.71 19.20 3.58
CA ASP A 90 -1.83 19.74 2.79
C ASP A 90 -2.38 18.74 1.75
N GLY A 91 -1.83 17.54 1.72
CA GLY A 91 -2.24 16.49 0.82
C GLY A 91 -1.60 16.54 -0.55
N ARG A 92 -0.69 17.47 -0.86
CA ARG A 92 0.05 17.50 -2.14
C ARG A 92 1.14 16.42 -2.20
N PRO A 93 1.64 16.07 -3.40
CA PRO A 93 2.73 15.11 -3.54
C PRO A 93 4.00 15.56 -2.83
N ALA A 94 4.67 14.61 -2.16
CA ALA A 94 5.99 14.89 -1.56
C ALA A 94 7.04 15.33 -2.61
N LYS A 95 6.84 15.04 -3.91
CA LYS A 95 7.77 15.38 -5.00
C LYS A 95 9.19 14.91 -4.68
N LEU A 96 10.11 15.84 -4.39
CA LEU A 96 11.50 15.57 -4.03
C LEU A 96 11.71 15.50 -2.51
N ASN A 97 10.72 15.91 -1.70
CA ASN A 97 10.77 15.92 -0.23
C ASN A 97 10.40 14.57 0.40
N ARG A 98 10.55 13.46 -0.35
CA ARG A 98 10.37 12.11 0.20
C ARG A 98 11.48 11.81 1.20
N ASP A 99 11.15 11.10 2.27
CA ASP A 99 12.04 10.84 3.39
C ASP A 99 12.21 9.33 3.61
N GLY A 100 13.44 8.84 3.46
CA GLY A 100 13.76 7.42 3.60
C GLY A 100 13.40 6.85 4.99
N PRO A 101 13.87 7.47 6.09
CA PRO A 101 13.49 7.06 7.44
C PRO A 101 11.98 7.01 7.69
N ALA A 102 11.21 8.01 7.24
CA ALA A 102 9.76 8.01 7.39
C ALA A 102 9.09 6.86 6.62
N HIS A 103 9.60 6.49 5.45
CA HIS A 103 9.16 5.30 4.73
C HIS A 103 9.50 4.02 5.50
N ALA A 104 10.73 3.91 6.03
CA ALA A 104 11.14 2.73 6.78
C ALA A 104 10.26 2.50 8.02
N GLU A 105 9.93 3.58 8.74
CA GLU A 105 9.00 3.52 9.88
C GLU A 105 7.60 3.07 9.45
N MET A 106 7.03 3.68 8.40
CA MET A 106 5.73 3.26 7.88
C MET A 106 5.73 1.81 7.40
N TYR A 107 6.80 1.36 6.74
CA TYR A 107 6.91 -0.01 6.25
C TYR A 107 7.02 -1.02 7.38
N LEU A 108 7.76 -0.69 8.44
CA LEU A 108 7.83 -1.53 9.64
C LEU A 108 6.45 -1.66 10.29
N GLN A 109 5.72 -0.55 10.44
CA GLN A 109 4.36 -0.57 10.98
C GLN A 109 3.42 -1.44 10.13
N LEU A 110 3.47 -1.31 8.80
CA LEU A 110 2.66 -2.11 7.87
C LEU A 110 3.01 -3.60 7.88
N ALA A 111 4.30 -3.91 7.96
CA ALA A 111 4.77 -5.30 8.01
C ALA A 111 4.33 -6.01 9.31
N GLN A 112 4.22 -5.26 10.40
CA GLN A 112 3.79 -5.77 11.71
C GLN A 112 2.26 -5.86 11.87
N GLU A 113 1.48 -5.40 10.88
CA GLU A 113 0.02 -5.56 10.96
C GLU A 113 -0.36 -7.04 10.91
N SER A 114 -1.25 -7.46 11.80
CA SER A 114 -1.73 -8.84 11.86
C SER A 114 -2.73 -9.17 10.74
N ARG A 115 -3.34 -8.16 10.12
CA ARG A 115 -4.36 -8.29 9.06
C ARG A 115 -4.26 -7.14 8.07
N GLN A 116 -4.78 -7.34 6.86
CA GLN A 116 -4.87 -6.29 5.86
C GLN A 116 -5.72 -5.12 6.36
N SER A 117 -5.09 -3.96 6.46
CA SER A 117 -5.79 -2.67 6.54
C SER A 117 -5.96 -2.07 5.14
N LYS A 118 -6.38 -0.79 5.03
CA LYS A 118 -6.57 -0.12 3.74
C LYS A 118 -5.31 -0.27 2.86
N TRP A 119 -5.47 -0.83 1.66
CA TRP A 119 -4.37 -1.10 0.72
C TRP A 119 -3.65 0.19 0.28
N LEU A 120 -4.42 1.26 0.09
CA LEU A 120 -3.92 2.58 -0.25
C LEU A 120 -3.55 3.32 1.02
N VAL A 121 -2.26 3.34 1.31
CA VAL A 121 -1.69 3.99 2.50
C VAL A 121 -1.13 5.33 2.07
N THR A 122 -1.74 6.39 2.57
CA THR A 122 -1.18 7.74 2.47
C THR A 122 -0.69 8.17 3.85
N PHE A 123 0.48 8.81 3.90
CA PHE A 123 1.09 9.20 5.16
C PHE A 123 1.90 10.50 5.04
N VAL A 124 2.07 11.18 6.18
CA VAL A 124 2.90 12.38 6.28
C VAL A 124 4.03 12.11 7.28
N LYS A 125 5.24 12.55 6.94
CA LYS A 125 6.41 12.41 7.82
C LYS A 125 6.10 13.01 9.19
N GLY A 126 6.27 12.22 10.25
CA GLY A 126 6.04 12.65 11.63
C GLY A 126 4.59 12.72 12.07
N GLU A 127 3.61 12.51 11.17
CA GLU A 127 2.18 12.48 11.52
C GLU A 127 1.55 11.09 11.32
N GLY A 128 2.24 10.18 10.63
CA GLY A 128 1.73 8.83 10.35
C GLY A 128 0.67 8.83 9.24
N ARG A 129 -0.27 7.88 9.31
CA ARG A 129 -1.30 7.70 8.27
C ARG A 129 -2.30 8.84 8.28
N ARG A 130 -2.61 9.34 7.09
CA ARG A 130 -3.64 10.34 6.88
C ARG A 130 -4.21 10.18 5.48
N ASP A 131 -5.53 10.11 5.40
CA ASP A 131 -6.22 9.95 4.12
C ASP A 131 -6.21 11.26 3.32
N PHE A 132 -5.90 11.15 2.03
CA PHE A 132 -5.95 12.25 1.09
C PHE A 132 -6.67 11.86 -0.20
N GLU A 133 -7.38 12.84 -0.77
CA GLU A 133 -7.79 12.78 -2.17
C GLU A 133 -6.56 12.93 -3.08
N GLY A 134 -6.65 12.40 -4.31
CA GLY A 134 -5.65 12.66 -5.33
C GLY A 134 -5.68 14.13 -5.76
N VAL A 135 -4.61 14.84 -5.43
CA VAL A 135 -4.39 16.23 -5.87
C VAL A 135 -3.06 16.37 -6.59
N ASP A 136 -3.01 17.29 -7.55
CA ASP A 136 -1.84 17.55 -8.36
C ASP A 136 -0.79 18.41 -7.61
N PHE A 137 0.13 19.00 -8.35
CA PHE A 137 1.20 19.82 -7.80
C PHE A 137 0.74 21.18 -7.27
N ASP A 138 -0.40 21.68 -7.75
CA ASP A 138 -1.00 22.96 -7.42
C ASP A 138 -2.17 22.81 -6.44
N GLY A 139 -2.61 21.57 -6.19
CA GLY A 139 -3.71 21.24 -5.28
C GLY A 139 -5.03 21.00 -6.00
N GLU A 140 -5.01 20.92 -7.33
CA GLU A 140 -6.19 20.63 -8.14
C GLU A 140 -6.56 19.15 -8.02
N THR A 141 -7.87 18.87 -7.98
CA THR A 141 -8.43 17.53 -7.98
C THR A 141 -8.96 17.18 -9.37
N ARG A 142 -9.35 15.91 -9.59
CA ARG A 142 -10.05 15.56 -10.84
C ARG A 142 -11.32 16.40 -11.04
N ALA A 143 -12.07 16.60 -9.96
CA ALA A 143 -13.29 17.40 -10.00
C ALA A 143 -13.02 18.88 -10.29
N SER A 144 -11.89 19.43 -9.83
CA SER A 144 -11.53 20.82 -10.16
C SER A 144 -11.08 20.98 -11.62
N TYR A 145 -10.37 19.99 -12.20
CA TYR A 145 -10.13 19.96 -13.64
C TYR A 145 -11.44 19.95 -14.43
N ASP A 146 -12.40 19.10 -14.08
CA ASP A 146 -13.67 19.04 -14.79
C ASP A 146 -14.43 20.37 -14.72
N ARG A 147 -14.44 21.04 -13.56
CA ARG A 147 -15.01 22.39 -13.44
C ARG A 147 -14.28 23.41 -14.32
N THR A 148 -12.95 23.45 -14.25
CA THR A 148 -12.13 24.41 -15.01
C THR A 148 -12.29 24.25 -16.52
N PHE A 149 -12.48 23.02 -17.00
CA PHE A 149 -12.66 22.73 -18.43
C PHE A 149 -14.13 22.61 -18.87
N GLY A 150 -15.10 22.96 -18.01
CA GLY A 150 -16.53 22.94 -18.36
C GLY A 150 -17.09 21.54 -18.65
N ARG A 151 -16.60 20.52 -17.95
CA ARG A 151 -17.05 19.11 -18.04
C ARG A 151 -17.98 18.68 -16.90
N ALA A 152 -18.22 19.57 -15.93
CA ALA A 152 -19.04 19.35 -14.74
C ALA A 152 -20.52 19.70 -14.99
#